data_AF-A0A4D4JAP9-F1
#
_entry.id   AF-A0A4D4JAP9-F1
#
_cell.length_a   1.000
_cell.length_b   1.000
_cell.length_c   1.000
_cell.angle_alpha   90.00
_cell.angle_beta   90.00
_cell.angle_gamma   90.00
#
_symmetry.space_group_name_H-M   'P 1'
#
loop_
_entity.id
_entity.type
_entity.pdbx_description
1 polymer ?
#
loop_
_entity_poly.entity_id
_entity_poly.type
_entity_poly.pdbx_seq_one_letter_code
_entity_poly.pdbx_strand_id
1 'polypeptide(L)'
;MSSSDSTALFVALEGLSGTGKTTTAPLLAKALNAEFLDTLVDDFEPIRRKLDASENVMARMHFWMMANYIISDIIREKLAMGRSVVIESYFYRTLATHGAMGARILPEVDWDIAVRPDLTVLLIIDENERRRRLQTRDGCQYRNRWHRLGAETVDATQELYSRYNLAPLDVTGLPPGKIVEEIVQIAKVMKRNPADLMTSSCHRLE
;
A
#
# COMPACT_ATOMS: atom_id res chain seq x y z
N MET A 1 16.47 -35.31 2.39
CA MET A 1 16.20 -34.04 1.68
C MET A 1 15.37 -33.19 2.63
N SER A 2 16.02 -32.33 3.41
CA SER A 2 15.34 -31.49 4.40
C SER A 2 14.60 -30.38 3.67
N SER A 3 13.29 -30.31 3.93
CA SER A 3 12.34 -29.29 3.49
C SER A 3 12.89 -27.88 3.68
N SER A 4 13.10 -27.14 2.59
CA SER A 4 13.41 -25.71 2.67
C SER A 4 12.15 -24.96 3.10
N ASP A 5 12.18 -24.42 4.32
CA ASP A 5 11.28 -23.40 4.83
C ASP A 5 11.04 -22.31 3.79
N SER A 6 9.83 -22.24 3.27
CA SER A 6 9.33 -21.02 2.66
C SER A 6 7.87 -20.89 3.03
N THR A 7 7.63 -20.29 4.21
CA THR A 7 6.35 -19.69 4.51
C THR A 7 6.02 -18.67 3.40
N ALA A 8 4.79 -18.73 2.90
CA ALA A 8 4.27 -17.77 1.94
C ALA A 8 4.42 -16.36 2.52
N LEU A 9 4.84 -15.40 1.69
CA LEU A 9 5.09 -14.02 2.10
C LEU A 9 3.97 -13.11 1.60
N PHE A 10 3.50 -12.19 2.44
CA PHE A 10 2.60 -11.12 2.05
C PHE A 10 3.28 -9.75 2.14
N VAL A 11 3.38 -9.06 1.00
CA VAL A 11 3.99 -7.72 0.89
C VAL A 11 2.97 -6.70 0.38
N ALA A 12 2.87 -5.55 1.06
CA ALA A 12 2.09 -4.41 0.63
C ALA A 12 2.98 -3.23 0.19
N LEU A 13 2.65 -2.61 -0.93
CA LEU A 13 3.28 -1.37 -1.38
C LEU A 13 2.36 -0.17 -1.16
N GLU A 14 2.83 0.79 -0.37
CA GLU A 14 2.12 2.00 0.02
C GLU A 14 2.79 3.26 -0.57
N GLY A 15 2.05 4.37 -0.58
CA GLY A 15 2.58 5.68 -0.98
C GLY A 15 1.67 6.50 -1.89
N LEU A 16 2.08 7.74 -2.18
CA LEU A 16 1.31 8.71 -2.96
C LEU A 16 1.10 8.31 -4.42
N SER A 17 0.12 8.93 -5.09
CA SER A 17 0.03 8.83 -6.56
C SER A 17 1.30 9.38 -7.21
N GLY A 18 1.83 8.67 -8.21
CA GLY A 18 3.08 9.06 -8.90
C GLY A 18 4.37 8.47 -8.33
N THR A 19 4.32 7.71 -7.22
CA THR A 19 5.51 7.05 -6.64
C THR A 19 5.99 5.82 -7.42
N GLY A 20 5.20 5.31 -8.38
CA GLY A 20 5.57 4.16 -9.22
C GLY A 20 5.03 2.81 -8.76
N LYS A 21 4.17 2.75 -7.74
CA LYS A 21 3.55 1.50 -7.25
C LYS A 21 2.94 0.62 -8.35
N THR A 22 2.09 1.20 -9.20
CA THR A 22 1.46 0.50 -10.35
C THR A 22 2.45 -0.16 -11.30
N THR A 23 3.71 0.31 -11.32
CA THR A 23 4.79 -0.29 -12.10
C THR A 23 5.59 -1.29 -11.27
N THR A 24 5.90 -0.95 -10.02
CA THR A 24 6.75 -1.76 -9.13
C THR A 24 6.06 -3.02 -8.62
N ALA A 25 4.77 -2.96 -8.24
CA ALA A 25 4.06 -4.08 -7.62
C ALA A 25 4.03 -5.37 -8.47
N PRO A 26 3.65 -5.35 -9.76
CA PRO A 26 3.67 -6.55 -10.59
C PRO A 26 5.10 -7.06 -10.85
N LEU A 27 6.09 -6.18 -10.96
CA LEU A 27 7.50 -6.56 -11.13
C LEU A 27 8.04 -7.22 -9.86
N LEU A 28 7.67 -6.71 -8.69
CA LEU A 28 8.02 -7.27 -7.39
C LEU A 28 7.39 -8.65 -7.20
N ALA A 29 6.11 -8.80 -7.54
CA ALA A 29 5.43 -10.09 -7.48
C ALA A 29 6.18 -11.15 -8.30
N LYS A 30 6.56 -10.80 -9.54
CA LYS A 30 7.38 -11.67 -10.39
C LYS A 30 8.73 -12.02 -9.75
N ALA A 31 9.43 -11.04 -9.17
CA ALA A 31 10.73 -11.24 -8.55
C ALA A 31 10.68 -12.12 -7.28
N LEU A 32 9.56 -12.10 -6.57
CA LEU A 32 9.31 -12.90 -5.36
C LEU A 32 8.62 -14.24 -5.64
N ASN A 33 8.30 -14.56 -6.90
CA ASN A 33 7.44 -15.69 -7.27
C ASN A 33 6.11 -15.68 -6.48
N ALA A 34 5.48 -14.50 -6.44
CA ALA A 34 4.24 -14.21 -5.74
C ALA A 34 3.12 -13.86 -6.73
N GLU A 35 1.87 -14.00 -6.28
CA GLU A 35 0.71 -13.48 -7.01
C GLU A 35 0.59 -11.97 -6.78
N PHE A 36 0.39 -11.20 -7.85
CA PHE A 36 0.04 -9.78 -7.74
C PHE A 36 -1.48 -9.65 -7.61
N LEU A 37 -1.94 -8.95 -6.57
CA LEU A 37 -3.33 -8.56 -6.42
C LEU A 37 -3.44 -7.04 -6.58
N ASP A 38 -4.42 -6.62 -7.36
CA ASP A 38 -4.92 -5.25 -7.34
C ASP A 38 -6.10 -5.18 -6.34
N THR A 39 -6.20 -4.08 -5.61
CA THR A 39 -7.28 -3.82 -4.64
C THR A 39 -8.62 -3.53 -5.35
N LEU A 40 -8.63 -3.51 -6.68
CA LEU A 40 -9.86 -3.45 -7.48
C LEU A 40 -10.58 -4.80 -7.47
N VAL A 41 -11.72 -4.83 -6.78
CA VAL A 41 -12.72 -5.88 -6.96
C VAL A 41 -13.66 -5.41 -8.08
N ASP A 42 -13.46 -5.94 -9.30
CA ASP A 42 -14.20 -5.52 -10.50
C ASP A 42 -15.72 -5.56 -10.32
N ASP A 43 -16.23 -6.45 -9.46
CA ASP A 43 -17.65 -6.60 -9.14
C ASP A 43 -18.26 -5.35 -8.48
N PHE A 44 -17.44 -4.46 -7.91
CA PHE A 44 -17.91 -3.24 -7.22
C PHE A 44 -17.92 -1.99 -8.10
N GLU A 45 -17.50 -2.07 -9.35
CA GLU A 45 -17.37 -0.90 -10.22
C GLU A 45 -18.67 -0.06 -10.34
N PRO A 46 -19.89 -0.64 -10.45
CA PRO A 46 -21.12 0.16 -10.48
C PRO A 46 -21.35 0.97 -9.21
N ILE A 47 -21.04 0.41 -8.04
CA ILE A 47 -21.19 1.09 -6.73
C ILE A 47 -20.11 2.14 -6.58
N ARG A 48 -18.87 1.80 -6.94
CA ARG A 48 -17.74 2.71 -6.95
C ARG A 48 -18.03 3.95 -7.79
N ARG A 49 -18.60 3.82 -8.99
CA ARG A 49 -18.97 4.97 -9.83
C ARG A 49 -19.97 5.91 -9.15
N LYS A 50 -20.96 5.36 -8.42
CA LYS A 50 -21.91 6.17 -7.65
C LYS A 50 -21.22 6.93 -6.51
N LEU A 51 -20.27 6.30 -5.83
CA LEU A 51 -19.49 6.93 -4.77
C LEU A 51 -18.52 7.97 -5.30
N ASP A 52 -17.86 7.71 -6.43
CA ASP A 52 -16.94 8.64 -7.06
C ASP A 52 -17.66 9.89 -7.60
N ALA A 53 -18.96 9.79 -7.92
CA ALA A 53 -19.83 10.93 -8.25
C ALA A 53 -20.38 11.69 -7.02
N SER A 54 -20.30 11.10 -5.82
CA SER A 54 -20.63 11.75 -4.56
C SER A 54 -19.46 12.59 -4.06
N GLU A 55 -19.71 13.52 -3.14
CA GLU A 55 -18.68 14.26 -2.41
C GLU A 55 -18.41 13.71 -1.00
N ASN A 56 -19.10 12.63 -0.61
CA ASN A 56 -19.03 12.10 0.74
C ASN A 56 -17.74 11.29 0.97
N VAL A 57 -16.74 11.94 1.56
CA VAL A 57 -15.43 11.36 1.90
C VAL A 57 -15.57 10.13 2.81
N MET A 58 -16.46 10.19 3.81
CA MET A 58 -16.67 9.09 4.75
C MET A 58 -17.24 7.86 4.05
N ALA A 59 -18.23 8.04 3.17
CA ALA A 59 -18.81 6.92 2.42
C ALA A 59 -17.77 6.25 1.51
N ARG A 60 -16.93 7.06 0.83
CA ARG A 60 -15.86 6.55 -0.02
C ARG A 60 -14.79 5.82 0.78
N MET A 61 -14.41 6.33 1.95
CA MET A 61 -13.47 5.65 2.86
C MET A 61 -14.02 4.28 3.29
N HIS A 62 -15.27 4.21 3.76
CA HIS A 62 -15.88 2.96 4.21
C HIS A 62 -15.99 1.93 3.08
N PHE A 63 -16.25 2.37 1.85
CA PHE A 63 -16.22 1.49 0.69
C PHE A 63 -14.84 0.84 0.49
N TRP A 64 -13.76 1.63 0.53
CA TRP A 64 -12.41 1.09 0.39
C TRP A 64 -11.99 0.25 1.59
N MET A 65 -12.46 0.57 2.81
CA MET A 65 -12.26 -0.29 3.98
C MET A 65 -12.93 -1.66 3.78
N MET A 66 -14.18 -1.69 3.33
CA MET A 66 -14.88 -2.93 3.00
C MET A 66 -14.13 -3.73 1.92
N ALA A 67 -13.72 -3.09 0.82
CA ALA A 67 -12.95 -3.74 -0.23
C ALA A 67 -11.63 -4.33 0.29
N ASN A 68 -10.94 -3.62 1.20
CA ASN A 68 -9.71 -4.09 1.84
C ASN A 68 -9.94 -5.34 2.72
N TYR A 69 -11.07 -5.43 3.44
CA TYR A 69 -11.40 -6.65 4.18
C TYR A 69 -11.73 -7.82 3.25
N ILE A 70 -12.38 -7.57 2.11
CA ILE A 70 -12.69 -8.63 1.14
C ILE A 70 -11.41 -9.15 0.45
N ILE A 71 -10.51 -8.25 0.02
CA ILE A 71 -9.24 -8.69 -0.56
C ILE A 71 -8.36 -9.39 0.49
N SER A 72 -8.48 -9.02 1.77
CA SER A 72 -7.82 -9.71 2.88
C SER A 72 -8.21 -11.18 2.97
N ASP A 73 -9.48 -11.53 2.76
CA ASP A 73 -9.94 -12.92 2.76
C ASP A 73 -9.32 -13.69 1.60
N ILE A 74 -9.26 -13.08 0.41
CA ILE A 74 -8.58 -13.66 -0.76
C ILE A 74 -7.09 -13.88 -0.45
N ILE A 75 -6.41 -12.89 0.14
CA ILE A 75 -5.01 -13.01 0.56
C ILE A 75 -4.83 -14.20 1.51
N ARG A 76 -5.72 -14.33 2.51
CA ARG A 76 -5.69 -15.43 3.50
C ARG A 76 -5.74 -16.80 2.81
N GLU A 77 -6.64 -16.97 1.84
CA GLU A 77 -6.76 -18.20 1.07
C GLU A 77 -5.49 -18.51 0.27
N LYS A 78 -4.90 -17.50 -0.39
CA LYS A 78 -3.65 -17.68 -1.16
C LYS A 78 -2.48 -18.09 -0.28
N LEU A 79 -2.32 -17.43 0.86
CA LEU A 79 -1.27 -17.75 1.82
C LEU A 79 -1.44 -19.16 2.39
N ALA A 80 -2.68 -19.58 2.69
CA ALA A 80 -2.98 -20.94 3.15
C ALA A 80 -2.63 -22.02 2.10
N MET A 81 -2.65 -21.68 0.81
CA MET A 81 -2.19 -22.53 -0.29
C MET A 81 -0.66 -22.47 -0.51
N GLY A 82 0.09 -21.80 0.36
CA GLY A 82 1.53 -21.63 0.23
C GLY A 82 1.95 -20.62 -0.84
N ARG A 83 1.04 -19.74 -1.29
CA ARG A 83 1.31 -18.77 -2.36
C ARG A 83 1.55 -17.39 -1.78
N SER A 84 2.72 -16.84 -2.03
CA SER A 84 3.06 -15.46 -1.64
C SER A 84 2.22 -14.46 -2.41
N VAL A 85 1.96 -13.29 -1.82
CA VAL A 85 1.14 -12.23 -2.40
C VAL A 85 1.86 -10.88 -2.32
N VAL A 86 1.75 -10.10 -3.38
CA VAL A 86 2.09 -8.67 -3.41
C VAL A 86 0.84 -7.87 -3.74
N ILE A 87 0.51 -6.86 -2.95
CA ILE A 87 -0.63 -5.96 -3.20
C ILE A 87 -0.18 -4.51 -3.42
N GLU A 88 -0.81 -3.83 -4.37
CA GLU A 88 -0.69 -2.37 -4.49
C GLU A 88 -1.77 -1.69 -3.62
N SER A 89 -1.33 -0.93 -2.61
CA SER A 89 -2.18 -0.14 -1.70
C SER A 89 -3.18 -0.97 -0.89
N TYR A 90 -3.12 -0.88 0.44
CA TYR A 90 -4.00 -1.65 1.32
C TYR A 90 -4.72 -0.72 2.31
N PHE A 91 -4.84 -1.12 3.58
CA PHE A 91 -5.53 -0.30 4.58
C PHE A 91 -4.90 1.08 4.78
N TYR A 92 -3.58 1.19 4.83
CA TYR A 92 -2.91 2.46 5.11
C TYR A 92 -3.11 3.47 3.99
N ARG A 93 -3.18 3.05 2.73
CA ARG A 93 -3.59 3.94 1.63
C ARG A 93 -4.94 4.57 1.89
N THR A 94 -5.92 3.74 2.26
CA THR A 94 -7.30 4.17 2.49
C THR A 94 -7.35 5.18 3.62
N LEU A 95 -6.72 4.87 4.75
CA LEU A 95 -6.72 5.74 5.93
C LEU A 95 -5.98 7.06 5.69
N ALA A 96 -4.76 7.00 5.15
CA ALA A 96 -3.97 8.21 4.89
C ALA A 96 -4.62 9.14 3.87
N THR A 97 -5.11 8.58 2.76
CA THR A 97 -5.74 9.39 1.70
C THR A 97 -7.04 10.02 2.21
N HIS A 98 -7.94 9.24 2.80
CA HIS A 98 -9.25 9.78 3.18
C HIS A 98 -9.19 10.66 4.43
N GLY A 99 -8.26 10.40 5.36
CA GLY A 99 -7.98 11.31 6.48
C GLY A 99 -7.53 12.68 5.99
N ALA A 100 -6.60 12.71 5.03
CA ALA A 100 -6.12 13.95 4.43
C ALA A 100 -7.24 14.69 3.67
N MET A 101 -8.17 13.95 3.07
CA MET A 101 -9.37 14.47 2.40
C MET A 101 -10.46 14.97 3.37
N GLY A 102 -10.25 14.87 4.68
CA GLY A 102 -11.17 15.40 5.69
C GLY A 102 -12.10 14.35 6.34
N ALA A 103 -11.79 13.06 6.24
CA ALA A 103 -12.46 12.05 7.06
C ALA A 103 -12.18 12.33 8.55
N ARG A 104 -13.24 12.57 9.32
CA ARG A 104 -13.13 13.02 10.73
C ARG A 104 -12.74 11.92 11.69
N ILE A 105 -13.17 10.69 11.40
CA ILE A 105 -12.93 9.51 12.23
C ILE A 105 -12.28 8.47 11.32
N LEU A 106 -11.04 8.13 11.61
CA LEU A 106 -10.32 7.05 10.95
C LEU A 106 -10.51 5.77 11.76
N PRO A 107 -11.11 4.71 11.20
CA PRO A 107 -11.25 3.45 11.92
C PRO A 107 -9.87 2.81 12.11
N GLU A 108 -9.70 2.09 13.21
CA GLU A 108 -8.58 1.16 13.34
C GLU A 108 -8.76 -0.03 12.40
N VAL A 109 -7.64 -0.63 11.99
CA VAL A 109 -7.66 -1.89 11.25
C VAL A 109 -7.67 -3.01 12.26
N ASP A 110 -8.70 -3.86 12.20
CA ASP A 110 -8.76 -5.08 13.00
C ASP A 110 -7.87 -6.13 12.32
N TRP A 111 -6.65 -6.28 12.83
CA TRP A 111 -5.67 -7.24 12.32
C TRP A 111 -5.88 -8.67 12.82
N ASP A 112 -6.84 -8.90 13.71
CA ASP A 112 -7.28 -10.25 14.06
C ASP A 112 -8.24 -10.79 12.98
N ILE A 113 -8.95 -9.89 12.30
CA ILE A 113 -9.83 -10.19 11.16
C ILE A 113 -9.12 -10.03 9.81
N ALA A 114 -8.33 -8.96 9.62
CA ALA A 114 -7.57 -8.74 8.40
C ALA A 114 -6.23 -9.50 8.43
N VAL A 115 -5.68 -9.83 7.26
CA VAL A 115 -4.33 -10.35 7.13
C VAL A 115 -3.37 -9.18 7.19
N ARG A 116 -2.49 -9.19 8.19
CA ARG A 116 -1.38 -8.23 8.31
C ARG A 116 -0.27 -8.58 7.31
N PRO A 117 0.23 -7.61 6.52
CA PRO A 117 1.41 -7.84 5.68
C PRO A 117 2.63 -8.16 6.53
N ASP A 118 3.43 -9.12 6.08
CA ASP A 118 4.76 -9.39 6.64
C ASP A 118 5.68 -8.18 6.43
N LEU A 119 5.57 -7.56 5.24
CA LEU A 119 6.28 -6.34 4.87
C LEU A 119 5.31 -5.31 4.32
N THR A 120 5.35 -4.08 4.84
CA THR A 120 4.73 -2.92 4.17
C THR A 120 5.80 -1.90 3.82
N VAL A 121 6.02 -1.66 2.53
CA VAL A 121 6.98 -0.67 2.03
C VAL A 121 6.27 0.60 1.61
N LEU A 122 6.63 1.72 2.21
CA LEU A 122 6.17 3.05 1.81
C LEU A 122 7.14 3.64 0.79
N LEU A 123 6.73 3.69 -0.48
CA LEU A 123 7.52 4.35 -1.53
C LEU A 123 7.42 5.87 -1.36
N ILE A 124 8.54 6.50 -1.02
CA ILE A 124 8.69 7.96 -0.93
C ILE A 124 9.51 8.46 -2.12
N ILE A 125 9.25 9.69 -2.53
CA ILE A 125 9.88 10.28 -3.71
C ILE A 125 9.93 11.79 -3.54
N ASP A 126 10.95 12.42 -4.11
CA ASP A 126 11.00 13.87 -4.26
C ASP A 126 9.74 14.39 -4.97
N GLU A 127 9.20 15.49 -4.45
CA GLU A 127 7.92 16.04 -4.91
C GLU A 127 8.02 16.62 -6.33
N ASN A 128 9.15 17.20 -6.71
CA ASN A 128 9.33 17.74 -8.06
C ASN A 128 9.37 16.61 -9.09
N GLU A 129 10.10 15.54 -8.79
CA GLU A 129 10.12 14.32 -9.61
C GLU A 129 8.75 13.66 -9.67
N ARG A 130 8.01 13.57 -8.54
CA ARG A 130 6.65 13.03 -8.52
C ARG A 130 5.71 13.81 -9.42
N ARG A 131 5.72 15.15 -9.35
CA ARG A 131 4.92 16.04 -10.19
C ARG A 131 5.28 15.87 -11.66
N ARG A 132 6.58 15.80 -11.98
CA ARG A 132 7.06 15.57 -13.35
C ARG A 132 6.50 14.26 -13.91
N ARG A 133 6.58 13.15 -13.16
CA ARG A 133 6.02 11.84 -13.55
C ARG A 133 4.51 11.89 -13.79
N LEU A 134 3.78 12.62 -12.94
CA LEU A 134 2.33 12.79 -13.09
C LEU A 134 1.95 13.63 -14.31
N GLN A 135 2.72 14.67 -14.63
CA GLN A 135 2.50 15.51 -15.82
C GLN A 135 2.75 14.76 -17.13
N THR A 136 3.76 13.88 -17.16
CA THR A 136 4.07 13.06 -18.35
C THR A 136 3.15 11.86 -18.53
N ARG A 137 2.30 11.57 -17.55
CA ARG A 137 1.36 10.45 -17.63
C ARG A 137 0.14 10.89 -18.44
N ASP A 138 0.07 10.45 -19.69
CA ASP A 138 -1.09 10.70 -20.56
C ASP A 138 -2.39 10.37 -19.82
N GLY A 139 -3.33 11.32 -19.82
CA GLY A 139 -4.65 11.18 -19.18
C GLY A 139 -4.74 11.52 -17.68
N CYS A 140 -3.68 12.07 -17.07
CA CYS A 140 -3.69 12.53 -15.67
C CYS A 140 -4.15 14.00 -15.48
N GLN A 141 -4.92 14.56 -16.41
CA GLN A 141 -5.73 15.74 -16.09
C GLN A 141 -6.82 15.29 -15.13
N TYR A 142 -6.82 15.81 -13.90
CA TYR A 142 -7.88 15.80 -12.89
C TYR A 142 -9.22 15.16 -13.32
N ARG A 143 -9.25 13.83 -13.51
CA ARG A 143 -10.39 13.15 -14.16
C ARG A 143 -11.68 13.25 -13.36
N ASN A 144 -11.56 13.49 -12.05
CA ASN A 144 -12.66 13.71 -11.14
C ASN A 144 -12.19 14.50 -9.90
N ARG A 145 -13.14 14.86 -9.04
CA ARG A 145 -12.92 15.60 -7.79
C ARG A 145 -11.88 14.92 -6.88
N TRP A 146 -11.88 13.59 -6.78
CA TRP A 146 -10.99 12.84 -5.89
C TRP A 146 -9.52 12.95 -6.28
N HIS A 147 -9.22 13.01 -7.58
CA HIS A 147 -7.86 13.30 -8.06
C HIS A 147 -7.41 14.72 -7.72
N ARG A 148 -8.30 15.72 -7.80
CA ARG A 148 -8.00 17.10 -7.37
C ARG A 148 -7.69 17.16 -5.89
N LEU A 149 -8.59 16.62 -5.08
CA LEU A 149 -8.44 16.62 -3.63
C LEU A 149 -7.17 15.88 -3.21
N GLY A 150 -6.83 14.76 -3.86
CA GLY A 150 -5.58 14.04 -3.61
C GLY A 150 -4.32 14.83 -3.97
N ALA A 151 -4.37 15.73 -4.96
CA ALA A 151 -3.27 16.63 -5.28
C ALA A 151 -3.17 17.82 -4.31
N GLU A 152 -4.29 18.28 -3.77
CA GLU A 152 -4.38 19.38 -2.80
C GLU A 152 -3.98 18.94 -1.38
N THR A 153 -4.05 17.63 -1.09
CA THR A 153 -3.86 17.08 0.27
C THR A 153 -2.60 16.23 0.42
N VAL A 154 -1.59 16.46 -0.44
CA VAL A 154 -0.33 15.70 -0.47
C VAL A 154 0.38 15.71 0.88
N ASP A 155 0.62 16.89 1.44
CA ASP A 155 1.37 17.06 2.69
C ASP A 155 0.65 16.38 3.86
N ALA A 156 -0.67 16.60 3.97
CA ALA A 156 -1.50 15.94 4.98
C ALA A 156 -1.53 14.41 4.82
N THR A 157 -1.48 13.90 3.58
CA THR A 157 -1.40 12.46 3.33
C THR A 157 -0.06 11.88 3.79
N GLN A 158 1.05 12.59 3.53
CA GLN A 158 2.38 12.18 4.00
C GLN A 158 2.48 12.19 5.52
N GLU A 159 1.92 13.21 6.17
CA GLU A 159 1.84 13.30 7.62
C GLU A 159 1.03 12.13 8.21
N LEU A 160 -0.06 11.71 7.58
CA LEU A 160 -0.81 10.55 8.04
C LEU A 160 -0.04 9.25 7.84
N TYR A 161 0.72 9.10 6.75
CA TYR A 161 1.58 7.93 6.57
C TYR A 161 2.68 7.83 7.62
N SER A 162 3.26 8.96 8.06
CA SER A 162 4.35 8.97 9.06
C SER A 162 3.90 8.51 10.45
N ARG A 163 2.59 8.45 10.71
CA ARG A 163 2.02 7.90 11.95
C ARG A 163 2.03 6.37 11.99
N TYR A 164 2.25 5.71 10.84
CA TYR A 164 2.32 4.25 10.76
C TYR A 164 3.78 3.79 10.70
N ASN A 165 4.07 2.65 11.33
CA ASN A 165 5.40 2.03 11.29
C ASN A 165 5.59 1.24 9.99
N LEU A 166 5.81 1.93 8.87
CA LEU A 166 6.04 1.35 7.53
C LEU A 166 7.52 1.48 7.17
N ALA A 167 8.06 0.54 6.39
CA ALA A 167 9.44 0.62 5.91
C ALA A 167 9.55 1.66 4.78
N PRO A 168 10.15 2.85 5.00
CA PRO A 168 10.26 3.85 3.94
C PRO A 168 11.32 3.42 2.92
N LEU A 169 11.04 3.69 1.64
CA LEU A 169 11.99 3.47 0.55
C LEU A 169 11.99 4.68 -0.38
N ASP A 170 13.10 5.41 -0.42
CA ASP A 170 13.27 6.53 -1.34
C ASP A 170 13.55 6.01 -2.76
N VAL A 171 12.61 6.27 -3.66
CA VAL A 171 12.68 5.83 -5.06
C VAL A 171 13.07 6.95 -6.02
N THR A 172 13.54 8.08 -5.50
CA THR A 172 13.95 9.24 -6.29
C THR A 172 15.07 8.86 -7.26
N GLY A 173 14.83 9.07 -8.56
CA GLY A 173 15.79 8.74 -9.61
C GLY A 173 16.00 7.24 -9.88
N LEU A 174 15.39 6.34 -9.09
CA LEU A 174 15.57 4.89 -9.28
C LEU A 174 14.68 4.35 -10.40
N PRO A 175 15.20 3.49 -11.29
CA PRO A 175 14.38 2.75 -12.24
C PRO A 175 13.62 1.61 -11.52
N PRO A 176 12.46 1.15 -12.04
CA PRO A 176 11.64 0.13 -11.38
C PRO A 176 12.38 -1.14 -10.96
N GLY A 177 13.34 -1.61 -11.77
CA GLY A 177 14.14 -2.80 -11.44
C GLY A 177 14.98 -2.63 -10.16
N LYS A 178 15.54 -1.45 -9.93
CA LYS A 178 16.32 -1.17 -8.71
C LYS A 178 15.44 -1.09 -7.47
N ILE A 179 14.26 -0.49 -7.60
CA ILE A 179 13.26 -0.47 -6.52
C ILE A 179 12.89 -1.91 -6.13
N VAL A 180 12.66 -2.78 -7.11
CA VAL A 180 12.36 -4.21 -6.86
C VAL A 180 13.54 -4.92 -6.16
N GLU A 181 14.77 -4.71 -6.64
CA GLU A 181 15.97 -5.29 -6.01
C GLU A 181 16.06 -4.93 -4.53
N GLU A 182 15.87 -3.66 -4.20
CA GLU A 182 15.92 -3.16 -2.81
C GLU A 182 14.83 -3.79 -1.93
N ILE A 183 13.59 -3.84 -2.42
CA ILE A 183 12.48 -4.44 -1.66
C ILE A 183 12.72 -5.95 -1.43
N VAL A 184 13.28 -6.65 -2.42
CA VAL A 184 13.65 -8.08 -2.27
C VAL A 184 14.73 -8.25 -1.21
N GLN A 185 15.71 -7.34 -1.11
CA GLN A 185 16.72 -7.41 -0.03
C GLN A 185 16.09 -7.18 1.34
N ILE A 186 15.20 -6.19 1.48
CA ILE A 186 14.46 -5.94 2.73
C ILE A 186 13.68 -7.21 3.14
N ALA A 187 12.92 -7.80 2.22
CA ALA A 187 12.15 -9.01 2.48
C ALA A 187 13.03 -10.21 2.92
N LYS A 188 14.22 -10.36 2.33
CA LYS A 188 15.19 -11.42 2.71
C LYS A 188 15.76 -11.22 4.11
N VAL A 189 16.06 -9.98 4.49
CA VAL A 189 16.57 -9.65 5.84
C VAL A 189 15.52 -9.97 6.89
N MET A 190 14.26 -9.59 6.66
CA MET A 190 13.18 -9.89 7.60
C MET A 190 12.92 -11.39 7.79
N LYS A 191 12.95 -12.18 6.70
CA LYS A 191 12.82 -13.64 6.80
C LYS A 191 13.94 -14.29 7.65
N ARG A 192 15.10 -13.64 7.75
CA ARG A 192 16.25 -14.14 8.53
C ARG A 192 16.19 -13.75 10.01
N ASN A 193 15.61 -12.61 10.36
CA ASN A 193 15.49 -12.14 11.75
C ASN A 193 14.03 -11.82 12.12
N PRO A 194 13.24 -12.82 12.56
CA PRO A 194 11.89 -12.59 13.08
C PRO A 194 11.85 -11.75 14.37
N ALA A 195 12.99 -11.60 15.07
CA ALA A 195 13.08 -11.05 16.43
C ALA A 195 13.39 -9.54 16.53
N ASP A 196 13.84 -8.87 15.46
CA ASP A 196 14.38 -7.50 15.56
C ASP A 196 13.38 -6.37 15.33
N LEU A 197 12.11 -6.66 15.04
CA LEU A 197 11.09 -5.62 14.80
C LEU A 197 10.26 -5.25 16.05
N MET A 198 10.50 -5.88 17.21
CA MET A 198 9.77 -5.61 18.46
C MET A 198 10.57 -4.85 19.53
N THR A 199 11.83 -4.45 19.27
CA THR A 199 12.69 -3.83 20.30
C THR A 199 13.18 -2.41 19.98
N SER A 200 12.56 -1.70 19.03
CA SER A 200 12.90 -0.28 18.76
C SER A 200 11.83 0.73 19.18
N SER A 201 10.98 0.40 20.15
CA SER A 201 10.02 1.37 20.72
C SER A 201 9.79 1.28 22.23
N CYS A 202 10.66 0.60 22.98
CA CYS A 202 10.66 0.69 24.45
C CYS A 202 12.02 1.17 24.94
N HIS A 203 12.18 2.49 25.08
CA HIS A 203 12.96 3.16 26.14
C HIS A 203 13.11 4.66 25.83
N ARG A 204 12.13 5.45 26.28
CA ARG A 204 12.38 6.69 27.05
C ARG A 204 11.05 7.32 27.47
N LEU A 205 10.62 7.02 28.69
CA LEU A 205 9.98 7.94 29.61
C LEU A 205 10.27 7.39 31.02
N GLU A 206 11.41 7.81 31.57
CA GLU A 206 11.51 8.18 32.99
C GLU A 206 11.57 9.70 33.05
#